data_AF-T0LNC1-F1
#
_entry.id   AF-T0LNC1-F1
#
_cell.length_a   1.000
_cell.length_b   1.000
_cell.length_c   1.000
_cell.angle_alpha   90.00
_cell.angle_beta   90.00
_cell.angle_gamma   90.00
#
_symmetry.space_group_name_H-M   'P 1'
#
loop_
_entity.id
_entity.type
_entity.pdbx_description
1 polymer ?
#
loop_
_entity_poly.entity_id
_entity_poly.type
_entity_poly.pdbx_seq_one_letter_code
_entity_poly.pdbx_strand_id
1 'polypeptide(L)'
;MAEENVLQREAASRLLLLYYEVIPQVALRANFDVSPFLVNALNRLDGRAEEPQNQALALMELENLIAIAGYSPGMRWFAKAEGLAASPFVALLKLYVENAQGRTKLKQVLESVAVQHQLVLPETGLAPFIRSAKGVKKGKAKDIDFIWGYLDNCAGRCAASALKYVDLMQESVEDDVSASLILAAMVEQLPFIADKTTDKKELELLSKFLALVLSCAKTKGETSAAIDALAKKMTATLDGRAPAVVPKSDKSLLDDASEEADESEDTAKPERPKTATGGELDDSSLEAIFDVPFADDEDNSALLKWNSKSVEDLIDDGHAAALIRLLWSEHASIRQEALTNIMKMAARIKESSYEEKDQIWLLLSELAESARALVARGPVASPLVAFAIAALDVLRNPLHCLYAKVNTFLTRGPVWQADKVPLAHDILHGAPSDDDRYYTEVSWLLAYLLEGLRGPADLAVFHQKKWFEKVFALAANPYLRANLRTRILRVLYRATCVEGGSTTLATRFGIVSWLEAQEARYVATGDEEVAKVFRALRRRVWETCDRERVGEWSRGGVVAALEG
;
A
#
# COMPACT_ATOMS: atom_id res chain seq x y z
N MET A 1 10.13 -38.31 -9.47
CA MET A 1 8.76 -37.74 -9.31
C MET A 1 8.68 -36.65 -8.25
N ALA A 2 9.09 -36.84 -6.98
CA ALA A 2 9.08 -35.75 -5.99
C ALA A 2 10.14 -34.66 -6.31
N GLU A 3 11.36 -35.07 -6.62
CA GLU A 3 12.50 -34.18 -6.98
C GLU A 3 12.23 -33.32 -8.24
N GLU A 4 11.71 -33.94 -9.31
CA GLU A 4 11.30 -33.23 -10.54
C GLU A 4 10.24 -32.16 -10.26
N ASN A 5 9.34 -32.41 -9.33
CA ASN A 5 8.28 -31.47 -8.97
C ASN A 5 8.82 -30.28 -8.16
N VAL A 6 9.83 -30.49 -7.29
CA VAL A 6 10.50 -29.40 -6.55
C VAL A 6 11.30 -28.50 -7.51
N LEU A 7 12.07 -29.09 -8.42
CA LEU A 7 12.83 -28.36 -9.44
C LEU A 7 11.94 -27.52 -10.36
N GLN A 8 10.82 -28.10 -10.83
CA GLN A 8 9.85 -27.39 -11.66
C GLN A 8 9.22 -26.20 -10.92
N ARG A 9 8.93 -26.36 -9.63
CA ARG A 9 8.35 -25.28 -8.80
C ARG A 9 9.34 -24.16 -8.54
N GLU A 10 10.59 -24.48 -8.19
CA GLU A 10 11.65 -23.48 -8.05
C GLU A 10 11.81 -22.69 -9.36
N ALA A 11 11.97 -23.39 -10.48
CA ALA A 11 12.13 -22.77 -11.79
C ALA A 11 10.92 -21.89 -12.19
N ALA A 12 9.69 -22.35 -11.91
CA ALA A 12 8.47 -21.57 -12.16
C ALA A 12 8.40 -20.32 -11.28
N SER A 13 8.69 -20.44 -9.98
CA SER A 13 8.70 -19.31 -9.05
C SER A 13 9.77 -18.27 -9.44
N ARG A 14 10.93 -18.73 -9.93
CA ARG A 14 12.00 -17.87 -10.42
C ARG A 14 11.62 -17.15 -11.70
N LEU A 15 10.97 -17.84 -12.64
CA LEU A 15 10.46 -17.23 -13.86
C LEU A 15 9.41 -16.15 -13.54
N LEU A 16 8.49 -16.43 -12.62
CA LEU A 16 7.52 -15.44 -12.14
C LEU A 16 8.24 -14.24 -11.53
N LEU A 17 9.24 -14.46 -10.67
CA LEU A 17 10.03 -13.37 -10.08
C LEU A 17 10.68 -12.50 -11.18
N LEU A 18 11.24 -13.11 -12.23
CA LEU A 18 11.82 -12.38 -13.36
C LEU A 18 10.79 -11.50 -14.09
N TYR A 19 9.52 -11.93 -14.19
CA TYR A 19 8.47 -11.06 -14.72
C TYR A 19 8.26 -9.81 -13.87
N TYR A 20 8.32 -9.94 -12.54
CA TYR A 20 8.23 -8.80 -11.62
C TYR A 20 9.49 -7.92 -11.63
N GLU A 21 10.67 -8.49 -11.85
CA GLU A 21 11.94 -7.74 -11.89
C GLU A 21 12.16 -7.01 -13.23
N VAL A 22 11.79 -7.63 -14.36
CA VAL A 22 12.10 -7.13 -15.71
C VAL A 22 10.93 -6.37 -16.33
N ILE A 23 9.68 -6.82 -16.15
CA ILE A 23 8.48 -6.18 -16.71
C ILE A 23 7.34 -6.04 -15.68
N PRO A 24 7.57 -5.31 -14.56
CA PRO A 24 6.63 -5.23 -13.44
C PRO A 24 5.23 -4.76 -13.83
N GLN A 25 5.09 -3.91 -14.86
CA GLN A 25 3.79 -3.41 -15.29
C GLN A 25 2.84 -4.53 -15.76
N VAL A 26 3.35 -5.51 -16.51
CA VAL A 26 2.55 -6.64 -16.99
C VAL A 26 2.22 -7.59 -15.84
N ALA A 27 3.22 -7.86 -14.98
CA ALA A 27 3.05 -8.73 -13.81
C ALA A 27 2.03 -8.17 -12.81
N LEU A 28 2.06 -6.86 -12.54
CA LEU A 28 1.11 -6.19 -11.65
C LEU A 28 -0.30 -6.10 -12.26
N ARG A 29 -0.42 -5.92 -13.58
CA ARG A 29 -1.72 -5.96 -14.28
C ARG A 29 -2.37 -7.33 -14.22
N ALA A 30 -1.58 -8.40 -14.26
CA ALA A 30 -2.09 -9.77 -14.16
C ALA A 30 -2.70 -10.10 -12.78
N ASN A 31 -2.45 -9.26 -11.75
CA ASN A 31 -2.99 -9.40 -10.40
C ASN A 31 -2.81 -10.82 -9.82
N PHE A 32 -1.62 -11.39 -10.01
CA PHE A 32 -1.30 -12.74 -9.54
C PHE A 32 -1.36 -12.81 -8.00
N ASP A 33 -2.22 -13.71 -7.48
CA ASP A 33 -2.33 -13.97 -6.05
C ASP A 33 -1.29 -15.01 -5.61
N VAL A 34 -0.27 -14.53 -4.91
CA VAL A 34 0.84 -15.35 -4.41
C VAL A 34 0.44 -16.14 -3.15
N SER A 35 -0.63 -15.74 -2.47
CA SER A 35 -0.99 -16.24 -1.14
C SER A 35 -1.13 -17.78 -1.09
N PRO A 36 -1.84 -18.44 -2.02
CA PRO A 36 -2.00 -19.90 -2.00
C PRO A 36 -0.67 -20.65 -2.21
N PHE A 37 0.22 -20.10 -3.05
CA PHE A 37 1.52 -20.70 -3.34
C PHE A 37 2.45 -20.58 -2.13
N LEU A 38 2.44 -19.43 -1.46
CA LEU A 38 3.22 -19.20 -0.24
C LEU A 38 2.77 -20.12 0.90
N VAL A 39 1.46 -20.28 1.11
CA VAL A 39 0.89 -21.19 2.12
C VAL A 39 1.31 -22.63 1.85
N ASN A 40 1.23 -23.07 0.60
CA ASN A 40 1.64 -24.41 0.21
C ASN A 40 3.15 -24.63 0.41
N ALA A 41 3.99 -23.63 0.09
CA ALA A 41 5.42 -23.70 0.31
C ALA A 41 5.76 -23.80 1.81
N LEU A 42 5.11 -23.00 2.66
CA LEU A 42 5.27 -23.03 4.11
C LEU A 42 4.86 -24.38 4.72
N ASN A 43 3.70 -24.92 4.34
CA ASN A 43 3.21 -26.21 4.83
C ASN A 43 4.15 -27.38 4.49
N ARG A 44 4.82 -27.31 3.33
CA ARG A 44 5.82 -28.32 2.94
C ARG A 44 7.08 -28.24 3.79
N LEU A 45 7.55 -27.04 4.09
CA LEU A 45 8.73 -26.82 4.93
C LEU A 45 8.50 -27.21 6.40
N ASP A 46 7.26 -27.12 6.89
CA ASP A 46 6.89 -27.64 8.22
C ASP A 46 6.81 -29.19 8.26
N GLY A 47 6.63 -29.83 7.09
CA GLY A 47 6.64 -31.28 6.92
C GLY A 47 8.05 -31.87 7.09
N ARG A 48 8.34 -32.41 8.29
CA ARG A 48 9.63 -33.06 8.62
C ARG A 48 9.86 -34.38 7.87
N ALA A 49 10.17 -34.37 6.56
CA ALA A 49 10.66 -35.55 5.84
C ALA A 49 11.16 -35.26 4.40
N GLU A 50 12.02 -34.27 4.17
CA GLU A 50 12.66 -34.11 2.84
C GLU A 50 14.19 -34.20 2.92
N GLU A 51 14.79 -34.77 1.87
CA GLU A 51 16.26 -34.80 1.68
C GLU A 51 16.83 -33.36 1.70
N PRO A 52 18.07 -33.17 2.18
CA PRO A 52 18.65 -31.82 2.37
C PRO A 52 18.63 -30.95 1.11
N GLN A 53 18.79 -31.56 -0.06
CA GLN A 53 18.79 -30.89 -1.36
C GLN A 53 17.38 -30.39 -1.76
N ASN A 54 16.33 -31.16 -1.46
CA ASN A 54 14.95 -30.76 -1.67
C ASN A 54 14.53 -29.63 -0.72
N GLN A 55 15.04 -29.65 0.52
CA GLN A 55 14.82 -28.57 1.47
C GLN A 55 15.47 -27.25 1.02
N ALA A 56 16.67 -27.31 0.44
CA ALA A 56 17.35 -26.12 -0.11
C ALA A 56 16.56 -25.49 -1.27
N LEU A 57 16.07 -26.32 -2.21
CA LEU A 57 15.26 -25.87 -3.35
C LEU A 57 13.88 -25.35 -2.90
N ALA A 58 13.24 -25.99 -1.92
CA ALA A 58 11.97 -25.53 -1.37
C ALA A 58 12.11 -24.15 -0.67
N LEU A 59 13.25 -23.90 -0.03
CA LEU A 59 13.56 -22.58 0.52
C LEU A 59 13.83 -21.54 -0.58
N MET A 60 14.47 -21.92 -1.70
CA MET A 60 14.62 -21.02 -2.85
C MET A 60 13.27 -20.68 -3.49
N GLU A 61 12.38 -21.68 -3.67
CA GLU A 61 10.98 -21.46 -4.09
C GLU A 61 10.31 -20.44 -3.16
N LEU A 62 10.44 -20.63 -1.84
CA LEU A 62 9.86 -19.73 -0.85
C LEU A 62 10.41 -18.30 -0.97
N GLU A 63 11.73 -18.12 -1.13
CA GLU A 63 12.34 -16.79 -1.30
C GLU A 63 11.84 -16.08 -2.56
N ASN A 64 11.71 -16.81 -3.67
CA ASN A 64 11.16 -16.26 -4.90
C ASN A 64 9.70 -15.81 -4.69
N LEU A 65 8.86 -16.65 -4.06
CA LEU A 65 7.46 -16.32 -3.76
C LEU A 65 7.35 -15.12 -2.81
N ILE A 66 8.20 -15.02 -1.81
CA ILE A 66 8.21 -13.90 -0.86
C ILE A 66 8.59 -12.59 -1.55
N ALA A 67 9.59 -12.62 -2.43
CA ALA A 67 9.95 -11.46 -3.24
C ALA A 67 8.77 -11.00 -4.10
N ILE A 68 8.07 -11.93 -4.77
CA ILE A 68 6.84 -11.62 -5.53
C ILE A 68 5.74 -11.06 -4.62
N ALA A 69 5.54 -11.64 -3.44
CA ALA A 69 4.54 -11.19 -2.47
C ALA A 69 4.82 -9.76 -1.98
N GLY A 70 6.08 -9.34 -1.90
CA GLY A 70 6.46 -7.96 -1.61
C GLY A 70 5.99 -6.95 -2.68
N TYR A 71 5.88 -7.38 -3.94
CA TYR A 71 5.33 -6.57 -5.03
C TYR A 71 3.79 -6.63 -5.12
N SER A 72 3.16 -7.65 -4.55
CA SER A 72 1.72 -7.90 -4.73
C SER A 72 0.85 -7.03 -3.81
N PRO A 73 -0.01 -6.13 -4.35
CA PRO A 73 -0.89 -5.29 -3.54
C PRO A 73 -2.00 -6.04 -2.81
N GLY A 74 -2.32 -7.27 -3.25
CA GLY A 74 -3.40 -8.10 -2.71
C GLY A 74 -2.99 -9.03 -1.57
N MET A 75 -1.71 -9.06 -1.21
CA MET A 75 -1.17 -10.03 -0.25
C MET A 75 -1.73 -9.83 1.16
N ARG A 76 -2.26 -10.90 1.76
CA ARG A 76 -2.83 -10.89 3.11
C ARG A 76 -1.82 -11.36 4.16
N TRP A 77 -0.78 -10.57 4.38
CA TRP A 77 0.35 -10.90 5.27
C TRP A 77 -0.04 -11.28 6.71
N PHE A 78 -1.07 -10.63 7.26
CA PHE A 78 -1.44 -10.75 8.68
C PHE A 78 -2.78 -11.45 8.93
N ALA A 79 -3.42 -11.97 7.87
CA ALA A 79 -4.62 -12.78 8.03
C ALA A 79 -4.22 -14.26 8.07
N LYS A 80 -4.84 -15.04 8.95
CA LYS A 80 -4.67 -16.50 8.94
C LYS A 80 -5.25 -17.06 7.64
N ALA A 81 -4.39 -17.64 6.82
CA ALA A 81 -4.82 -18.37 5.62
C ALA A 81 -5.26 -19.79 6.01
N GLU A 82 -6.20 -20.34 5.25
CA GLU A 82 -6.62 -21.73 5.44
C GLU A 82 -5.42 -22.67 5.31
N GLY A 83 -5.20 -23.50 6.35
CA GLY A 83 -4.09 -24.44 6.40
C GLY A 83 -2.84 -23.98 7.16
N LEU A 84 -2.73 -22.72 7.60
CA LEU A 84 -1.63 -22.27 8.48
C LEU A 84 -2.09 -22.08 9.93
N ALA A 85 -1.21 -22.38 10.88
CA ALA A 85 -1.45 -22.15 12.32
C ALA A 85 -1.38 -20.65 12.71
N ALA A 86 -0.61 -19.87 11.95
CA ALA A 86 -0.39 -18.43 12.12
C ALA A 86 -0.52 -17.69 10.78
N SER A 87 -0.55 -16.36 10.80
CA SER A 87 -0.48 -15.58 9.56
C SER A 87 0.82 -15.86 8.79
N PRO A 88 0.84 -15.66 7.45
CA PRO A 88 2.06 -15.80 6.65
C PRO A 88 3.25 -15.03 7.22
N PHE A 89 3.02 -13.82 7.73
CA PHE A 89 4.06 -13.01 8.36
C PHE A 89 4.69 -13.69 9.57
N VAL A 90 3.89 -14.16 10.53
CA VAL A 90 4.42 -14.80 11.74
C VAL A 90 4.98 -16.19 11.46
N ALA A 91 4.38 -16.94 10.53
CA ALA A 91 4.92 -18.22 10.08
C ALA A 91 6.34 -18.06 9.50
N LEU A 92 6.55 -17.03 8.67
CA LEU A 92 7.86 -16.71 8.11
C LEU A 92 8.85 -16.18 9.14
N LEU A 93 8.40 -15.34 10.08
CA LEU A 93 9.24 -14.88 11.18
C LEU A 93 9.68 -16.05 12.08
N LYS A 94 8.77 -16.98 12.36
CA LYS A 94 9.07 -18.23 13.07
C LYS A 94 10.10 -19.06 12.30
N LEU A 95 9.87 -19.29 11.00
CA LEU A 95 10.81 -20.00 10.13
C LEU A 95 12.20 -19.35 10.12
N TYR A 96 12.27 -18.02 10.06
CA TYR A 96 13.51 -17.25 10.11
C TYR A 96 14.27 -17.45 11.43
N VAL A 97 13.57 -17.40 12.57
CA VAL A 97 14.16 -17.64 13.89
C VAL A 97 14.53 -19.12 14.10
N GLU A 98 13.84 -20.03 13.43
CA GLU A 98 14.02 -21.46 13.62
C GLU A 98 15.12 -22.07 12.75
N ASN A 99 15.05 -21.83 11.43
CA ASN A 99 15.74 -22.64 10.42
C ASN A 99 16.43 -21.83 9.31
N ALA A 100 16.22 -20.51 9.21
CA ALA A 100 16.70 -19.70 8.06
C ALA A 100 17.61 -18.52 8.47
N GLN A 101 18.35 -18.69 9.56
CA GLN A 101 19.37 -17.77 10.06
C GLN A 101 20.50 -17.64 9.01
N GLY A 102 20.62 -16.49 8.34
CA GLY A 102 21.57 -16.28 7.22
C GLY A 102 20.90 -15.96 5.88
N ARG A 103 19.58 -16.15 5.77
CA ARG A 103 18.82 -15.76 4.57
C ARG A 103 18.44 -14.28 4.61
N THR A 104 19.36 -13.43 4.18
CA THR A 104 19.22 -11.97 4.20
C THR A 104 17.99 -11.47 3.45
N LYS A 105 17.64 -12.09 2.32
CA LYS A 105 16.45 -11.75 1.52
C LYS A 105 15.14 -11.94 2.31
N LEU A 106 15.01 -13.05 3.03
CA LEU A 106 13.83 -13.33 3.85
C LEU A 106 13.66 -12.27 4.95
N LYS A 107 14.76 -11.91 5.64
CA LYS A 107 14.77 -10.85 6.65
C LYS A 107 14.35 -9.51 6.04
N GLN A 108 14.95 -9.13 4.91
CA GLN A 108 14.66 -7.87 4.23
C GLN A 108 13.19 -7.73 3.84
N VAL A 109 12.58 -8.78 3.29
CA VAL A 109 11.15 -8.72 2.92
C VAL A 109 10.28 -8.65 4.17
N LEU A 110 10.57 -9.42 5.22
CA LEU A 110 9.82 -9.34 6.47
C LEU A 110 9.92 -7.95 7.11
N GLU A 111 11.10 -7.35 7.13
CA GLU A 111 11.31 -5.98 7.63
C GLU A 111 10.55 -4.97 6.77
N SER A 112 10.64 -5.08 5.44
CA SER A 112 9.90 -4.23 4.50
C SER A 112 8.39 -4.29 4.74
N VAL A 113 7.82 -5.49 4.87
CA VAL A 113 6.40 -5.70 5.17
C VAL A 113 6.02 -5.10 6.53
N ALA A 114 6.83 -5.34 7.56
CA ALA A 114 6.56 -4.82 8.90
C ALA A 114 6.56 -3.28 8.94
N VAL A 115 7.51 -2.65 8.24
CA VAL A 115 7.61 -1.18 8.12
C VAL A 115 6.47 -0.62 7.26
N GLN A 116 6.18 -1.24 6.11
CA GLN A 116 5.11 -0.81 5.21
C GLN A 116 3.73 -0.84 5.88
N HIS A 117 3.52 -1.79 6.78
CA HIS A 117 2.30 -1.94 7.57
C HIS A 117 2.35 -1.21 8.93
N GLN A 118 3.41 -0.46 9.21
CA GLN A 118 3.58 0.37 10.43
C GLN A 118 3.63 -0.43 11.74
N LEU A 119 4.00 -1.71 11.70
CA LEU A 119 4.18 -2.49 12.91
C LEU A 119 5.39 -1.99 13.70
N VAL A 120 6.49 -1.72 12.98
CA VAL A 120 7.79 -1.36 13.53
C VAL A 120 8.35 -0.11 12.86
N LEU A 121 9.23 0.59 13.56
CA LEU A 121 9.97 1.72 12.98
C LEU A 121 11.05 1.23 11.99
N PRO A 122 11.35 2.00 10.92
CA PRO A 122 12.41 1.66 9.97
C PRO A 122 13.78 1.45 10.63
N GLU A 123 14.11 2.27 11.64
CA GLU A 123 15.41 2.27 12.32
C GLU A 123 15.58 1.06 13.24
N THR A 124 14.46 0.58 13.81
CA THR A 124 14.47 -0.54 14.76
C THR A 124 14.24 -1.89 14.07
N GLY A 125 13.42 -1.91 13.01
CA GLY A 125 13.11 -3.10 12.22
C GLY A 125 12.55 -4.24 13.06
N LEU A 126 12.89 -5.48 12.67
CA LEU A 126 12.44 -6.69 13.38
C LEU A 126 13.43 -7.19 14.45
N ALA A 127 14.53 -6.46 14.67
CA ALA A 127 15.56 -6.86 15.62
C ALA A 127 15.02 -7.16 17.04
N PRO A 128 14.10 -6.36 17.63
CA PRO A 128 13.54 -6.66 18.95
C PRO A 128 12.82 -8.01 19.01
N PHE A 129 12.09 -8.38 17.96
CA PHE A 129 11.31 -9.62 17.93
C PHE A 129 12.19 -10.84 17.67
N ILE A 130 13.08 -10.74 16.68
CA ILE A 130 14.02 -11.82 16.33
C ILE A 130 14.89 -12.15 17.54
N ARG A 131 15.48 -11.15 18.19
CA ARG A 131 16.37 -11.35 19.33
C ARG A 131 15.63 -11.89 20.56
N SER A 132 14.43 -11.38 20.83
CA SER A 132 13.64 -11.85 21.97
C SER A 132 13.18 -13.29 21.78
N ALA A 133 12.77 -13.66 20.57
CA ALA A 133 12.41 -15.05 20.25
C ALA A 133 13.62 -15.99 20.41
N LYS A 134 14.83 -15.60 19.96
CA LYS A 134 16.08 -16.34 20.22
C LYS A 134 16.37 -16.48 21.72
N GLY A 135 16.25 -15.40 22.49
CA GLY A 135 16.53 -15.37 23.93
C GLY A 135 15.62 -16.28 24.77
N VAL A 136 14.44 -16.62 24.25
CA VAL A 136 13.46 -17.49 24.90
C VAL A 136 13.54 -18.94 24.37
N LYS A 137 14.17 -19.19 23.22
CA LYS A 137 14.27 -20.51 22.56
C LYS A 137 15.04 -21.60 23.34
N LYS A 138 15.64 -21.30 24.50
CA LYS A 138 16.29 -22.30 25.36
C LYS A 138 15.30 -23.22 26.12
N GLY A 139 13.98 -23.08 25.92
CA GLY A 139 12.91 -23.91 26.52
C GLY A 139 12.34 -25.01 25.61
N LYS A 140 11.26 -25.70 26.01
CA LYS A 140 10.59 -26.72 25.17
C LYS A 140 9.84 -26.04 24.01
N ALA A 141 9.82 -26.67 22.83
CA ALA A 141 9.23 -26.11 21.60
C ALA A 141 7.75 -25.68 21.75
N LYS A 142 6.95 -26.39 22.55
CA LYS A 142 5.53 -26.06 22.78
C LYS A 142 5.32 -24.73 23.51
N ASP A 143 6.26 -24.31 24.35
CA ASP A 143 6.10 -23.11 25.17
C ASP A 143 6.31 -21.82 24.33
N ILE A 144 6.93 -21.93 23.15
CA ILE A 144 7.23 -20.82 22.24
C ILE A 144 6.08 -20.61 21.24
N ASP A 145 5.36 -21.67 20.87
CA ASP A 145 4.19 -21.58 19.98
C ASP A 145 3.10 -20.65 20.56
N PHE A 146 2.99 -20.61 21.89
CA PHE A 146 2.15 -19.65 22.62
C PHE A 146 2.55 -18.20 22.34
N ILE A 147 3.85 -17.89 22.36
CA ILE A 147 4.39 -16.54 22.07
C ILE A 147 4.12 -16.17 20.60
N TRP A 148 4.29 -17.13 19.67
CA TRP A 148 3.98 -16.89 18.26
C TRP A 148 2.50 -16.59 18.05
N GLY A 149 1.59 -17.32 18.71
CA GLY A 149 0.15 -17.05 18.64
C GLY A 149 -0.22 -15.67 19.20
N TYR A 150 0.44 -15.24 20.28
CA TYR A 150 0.28 -13.90 20.83
C TYR A 150 0.77 -12.80 19.87
N LEU A 151 1.97 -12.98 19.32
CA LEU A 151 2.55 -12.03 18.36
C LEU A 151 1.69 -11.92 17.10
N ASP A 152 1.15 -13.04 16.61
CA ASP A 152 0.25 -13.09 15.45
C ASP A 152 -1.02 -12.28 15.69
N ASN A 153 -1.62 -12.39 16.88
CA ASN A 153 -2.79 -11.59 17.23
C ASN A 153 -2.46 -10.09 17.29
N CYS A 154 -1.33 -9.73 17.89
CA CYS A 154 -0.88 -8.34 18.00
C CYS A 154 -0.58 -7.74 16.62
N ALA A 155 0.16 -8.47 15.78
CA ALA A 155 0.51 -8.05 14.42
C ALA A 155 -0.73 -7.87 13.53
N GLY A 156 -1.67 -8.82 13.59
CA GLY A 156 -2.95 -8.74 12.85
C GLY A 156 -3.78 -7.52 13.22
N ARG A 157 -3.94 -7.25 14.53
CA ARG A 157 -4.68 -6.06 14.99
C ARG A 157 -3.96 -4.77 14.65
N CYS A 158 -2.64 -4.72 14.86
CA CYS A 158 -1.84 -3.54 14.55
C CYS A 158 -1.88 -3.19 13.06
N ALA A 159 -1.75 -4.18 12.18
CA ALA A 159 -1.79 -3.97 10.74
C ALA A 159 -3.17 -3.52 10.23
N ALA A 160 -4.24 -4.00 10.88
CA ALA A 160 -5.63 -3.65 10.55
C ALA A 160 -5.99 -2.24 11.01
N SER A 161 -5.59 -1.87 12.23
CA SER A 161 -6.03 -0.66 12.94
C SER A 161 -4.84 0.21 13.40
N ALA A 162 -3.92 0.53 12.49
CA ALA A 162 -2.69 1.26 12.85
C ALA A 162 -2.98 2.63 13.48
N LEU A 163 -4.00 3.36 13.00
CA LEU A 163 -4.39 4.67 13.53
C LEU A 163 -4.76 4.61 15.02
N LYS A 164 -5.56 3.62 15.42
CA LYS A 164 -5.89 3.39 16.83
C LYS A 164 -4.64 3.31 17.71
N TYR A 165 -3.58 2.64 17.23
CA TYR A 165 -2.34 2.49 17.99
C TYR A 165 -1.45 3.73 17.99
N VAL A 166 -1.56 4.58 16.95
CA VAL A 166 -0.97 5.93 16.98
C VAL A 166 -1.63 6.75 18.09
N ASP A 167 -2.96 6.76 18.16
CA ASP A 167 -3.70 7.52 19.18
C ASP A 167 -3.36 7.03 20.60
N LEU A 168 -3.35 5.70 20.82
CA LEU A 168 -2.97 5.11 22.12
C LEU A 168 -1.52 5.42 22.53
N MET A 169 -0.60 5.56 21.56
CA MET A 169 0.77 5.97 21.83
C MET A 169 0.86 7.45 22.20
N GLN A 170 0.13 8.31 21.51
CA GLN A 170 0.06 9.75 21.79
C GLN A 170 -0.61 10.06 23.14
N GLU A 171 -1.64 9.31 23.52
CA GLU A 171 -2.25 9.42 24.86
C GLU A 171 -1.28 9.06 25.99
N SER A 172 -0.24 8.29 25.68
CA SER A 172 0.71 7.79 26.68
C SER A 172 1.89 8.72 26.92
N VAL A 173 2.20 9.66 26.01
CA VAL A 173 3.37 10.56 26.05
C VAL A 173 3.07 11.87 25.30
N GLU A 174 3.36 13.03 25.91
CA GLU A 174 3.03 14.37 25.38
C GLU A 174 3.93 14.88 24.23
N ASP A 175 5.09 14.25 23.99
CA ASP A 175 6.09 14.64 22.97
C ASP A 175 6.04 13.75 21.72
N ASP A 176 6.76 14.13 20.64
CA ASP A 176 6.88 13.38 19.39
C ASP A 176 7.43 11.95 19.63
N VAL A 177 6.52 10.96 19.71
CA VAL A 177 6.84 9.57 20.06
C VAL A 177 7.37 8.82 18.85
N SER A 178 8.66 8.47 18.90
CA SER A 178 9.25 7.47 18.01
C SER A 178 9.25 6.11 18.72
N ALA A 179 8.15 5.36 18.57
CA ALA A 179 8.04 3.98 19.06
C ALA A 179 7.27 3.08 18.09
N SER A 180 7.60 1.78 18.09
CA SER A 180 6.94 0.77 17.24
C SER A 180 5.49 0.53 17.70
N LEU A 181 4.51 0.69 16.79
CA LEU A 181 3.08 0.62 17.12
C LEU A 181 2.65 -0.76 17.64
N ILE A 182 3.31 -1.83 17.20
CA ILE A 182 3.03 -3.19 17.67
C ILE A 182 3.22 -3.31 19.20
N LEU A 183 4.06 -2.48 19.82
CA LEU A 183 4.25 -2.48 21.28
C LEU A 183 2.98 -2.02 22.02
N ALA A 184 2.23 -1.06 21.47
CA ALA A 184 0.94 -0.66 22.01
C ALA A 184 -0.11 -1.77 21.84
N ALA A 185 -0.10 -2.46 20.68
CA ALA A 185 -0.96 -3.63 20.46
C ALA A 185 -0.67 -4.75 21.46
N MET A 186 0.60 -4.98 21.80
CA MET A 186 0.98 -5.92 22.85
C MET A 186 0.44 -5.49 24.22
N VAL A 187 0.52 -4.22 24.60
CA VAL A 187 -0.11 -3.76 25.86
C VAL A 187 -1.62 -4.03 25.87
N GLU A 188 -2.32 -3.71 24.79
CA GLU A 188 -3.76 -3.92 24.68
C GLU A 188 -4.16 -5.41 24.74
N GLN A 189 -3.38 -6.30 24.11
CA GLN A 189 -3.71 -7.73 24.05
C GLN A 189 -3.26 -8.52 25.28
N LEU A 190 -2.36 -7.97 26.10
CA LEU A 190 -1.79 -8.65 27.26
C LEU A 190 -2.83 -9.12 28.30
N PRO A 191 -3.88 -8.35 28.68
CA PRO A 191 -4.88 -8.81 29.65
C PRO A 191 -5.62 -10.06 29.16
N PHE A 192 -6.00 -10.08 27.88
CA PHE A 192 -6.78 -11.19 27.30
C PHE A 192 -6.01 -12.51 27.29
N ILE A 193 -4.68 -12.45 27.09
CA ILE A 193 -3.86 -13.65 27.12
C ILE A 193 -3.49 -14.02 28.55
N ALA A 194 -3.24 -13.04 29.42
CA ALA A 194 -2.94 -13.27 30.84
C ALA A 194 -4.13 -13.91 31.59
N ASP A 195 -5.37 -13.61 31.20
CA ASP A 195 -6.57 -14.22 31.77
C ASP A 195 -6.88 -15.61 31.21
N LYS A 196 -6.50 -15.90 29.95
CA LYS A 196 -6.70 -17.20 29.33
C LYS A 196 -5.66 -18.24 29.77
N THR A 197 -4.46 -17.82 30.12
CA THR A 197 -3.36 -18.71 30.46
C THR A 197 -3.37 -19.07 31.95
N THR A 198 -3.53 -20.35 32.26
CA THR A 198 -3.46 -20.89 33.62
C THR A 198 -2.07 -21.39 34.01
N ASP A 199 -1.16 -21.59 33.05
CA ASP A 199 0.21 -22.03 33.32
C ASP A 199 1.11 -20.85 33.70
N LYS A 200 1.61 -20.87 34.94
CA LYS A 200 2.54 -19.87 35.46
C LYS A 200 3.84 -19.81 34.64
N LYS A 201 4.30 -20.92 34.05
CA LYS A 201 5.52 -20.95 33.24
C LYS A 201 5.37 -20.20 31.92
N GLU A 202 4.22 -20.30 31.28
CA GLU A 202 3.92 -19.55 30.05
C GLU A 202 3.88 -18.05 30.31
N LEU A 203 3.32 -17.63 31.45
CA LEU A 203 3.30 -16.22 31.86
C LEU A 203 4.70 -15.69 32.24
N GLU A 204 5.53 -16.50 32.89
CA GLU A 204 6.94 -16.17 33.16
C GLU A 204 7.75 -16.02 31.86
N LEU A 205 7.53 -16.92 30.88
CA LEU A 205 8.15 -16.83 29.56
C LEU A 205 7.67 -15.60 28.79
N LEU A 206 6.37 -15.28 28.83
CA LEU A 206 5.80 -14.10 28.21
C LEU A 206 6.38 -12.81 28.81
N SER A 207 6.43 -12.71 30.14
CA SER A 207 7.06 -11.57 30.82
C SER A 207 8.53 -11.38 30.40
N LYS A 208 9.29 -12.48 30.34
CA LYS A 208 10.68 -12.45 29.87
C LYS A 208 10.80 -12.01 28.41
N PHE A 209 9.92 -12.50 27.54
CA PHE A 209 9.86 -12.09 26.14
C PHE A 209 9.59 -10.58 26.00
N LEU A 210 8.56 -10.07 26.69
CA LEU A 210 8.20 -8.65 26.68
C LEU A 210 9.35 -7.76 27.18
N ALA A 211 10.02 -8.18 28.26
CA ALA A 211 11.16 -7.44 28.79
C ALA A 211 12.32 -7.36 27.79
N LEU A 212 12.60 -8.44 27.05
CA LEU A 212 13.63 -8.45 26.02
C LEU A 212 13.26 -7.58 24.81
N VAL A 213 11.99 -7.60 24.37
CA VAL A 213 11.50 -6.78 23.25
C VAL A 213 11.68 -5.31 23.59
N LEU A 214 11.18 -4.86 24.75
CA LEU A 214 11.29 -3.47 25.18
C LEU A 214 12.74 -3.05 25.43
N SER A 215 13.58 -3.94 25.95
CA SER A 215 15.02 -3.68 26.15
C SER A 215 15.73 -3.45 24.81
N CYS A 216 15.42 -4.26 23.80
CA CYS A 216 16.02 -4.14 22.47
C CYS A 216 15.55 -2.88 21.75
N ALA A 217 14.25 -2.58 21.78
CA ALA A 217 13.67 -1.36 21.24
C ALA A 217 14.29 -0.10 21.87
N LYS A 218 14.41 -0.06 23.21
CA LYS A 218 15.06 1.03 23.95
C LYS A 218 16.53 1.21 23.56
N THR A 219 17.23 0.12 23.27
CA THR A 219 18.66 0.14 22.92
C THR A 219 18.89 0.56 21.46
N LYS A 220 17.94 0.26 20.55
CA LYS A 220 17.96 0.67 19.14
C LYS A 220 17.51 2.13 18.91
N GLY A 221 17.06 2.82 19.96
CA GLY A 221 16.81 4.27 19.93
C GLY A 221 15.34 4.68 19.98
N GLU A 222 14.41 3.76 20.23
CA GLU A 222 13.01 4.14 20.49
C GLU A 222 12.88 5.01 21.76
N THR A 223 11.90 5.92 21.78
CA THR A 223 11.70 6.91 22.85
C THR A 223 11.61 6.23 24.22
N SER A 224 12.63 6.44 25.06
CA SER A 224 12.75 5.77 26.37
C SER A 224 11.54 6.01 27.28
N ALA A 225 10.96 7.22 27.27
CA ALA A 225 9.77 7.55 28.04
C ALA A 225 8.55 6.71 27.62
N ALA A 226 8.36 6.51 26.31
CA ALA A 226 7.29 5.68 25.77
C ALA A 226 7.48 4.21 26.18
N ILE A 227 8.70 3.67 26.01
CA ILE A 227 9.03 2.30 26.42
C ILE A 227 8.79 2.07 27.92
N ASP A 228 9.20 3.02 28.77
CA ASP A 228 9.02 2.92 30.22
C ASP A 228 7.53 3.04 30.62
N ALA A 229 6.73 3.85 29.91
CA ALA A 229 5.29 3.93 30.11
C ALA A 229 4.58 2.62 29.74
N LEU A 230 4.94 2.01 28.60
CA LEU A 230 4.40 0.72 28.17
C LEU A 230 4.80 -0.40 29.14
N ALA A 231 6.06 -0.43 29.59
CA ALA A 231 6.54 -1.40 30.57
C ALA A 231 5.77 -1.34 31.90
N LYS A 232 5.43 -0.14 32.37
CA LYS A 232 4.58 0.05 33.57
C LYS A 232 3.18 -0.54 33.36
N LYS A 233 2.55 -0.28 32.21
CA LYS A 233 1.23 -0.85 31.87
C LYS A 233 1.28 -2.39 31.80
N MET A 234 2.32 -2.95 31.18
CA MET A 234 2.51 -4.41 31.10
C MET A 234 2.73 -5.04 32.49
N THR A 235 3.56 -4.40 33.32
CA THR A 235 3.84 -4.87 34.69
C THR A 235 2.59 -4.86 35.56
N ALA A 236 1.80 -3.79 35.49
CA ALA A 236 0.54 -3.70 36.23
C ALA A 236 -0.46 -4.80 35.81
N THR A 237 -0.49 -5.15 34.52
CA THR A 237 -1.35 -6.23 34.00
C THR A 237 -0.92 -7.62 34.48
N LEU A 238 0.38 -7.82 34.68
CA LEU A 238 0.97 -9.10 35.11
C LEU A 238 1.18 -9.21 36.62
N ASP A 239 0.75 -8.21 37.39
CA ASP A 239 1.00 -8.14 38.83
C ASP A 239 0.45 -9.38 39.55
N GLY A 240 1.27 -9.94 40.44
CA GLY A 240 0.99 -11.20 41.14
C GLY A 240 0.99 -12.48 40.28
N ARG A 241 1.06 -12.39 38.94
CA ARG A 241 1.02 -13.54 38.03
C ARG A 241 2.38 -13.89 37.41
N ALA A 242 3.20 -12.89 37.09
CA ALA A 242 4.52 -13.07 36.50
C ALA A 242 5.53 -12.00 37.00
N PRO A 243 6.85 -12.17 36.76
CA PRO A 243 7.84 -11.14 37.06
C PRO A 243 7.53 -9.81 36.37
N ALA A 244 7.98 -8.70 36.97
CA ALA A 244 7.82 -7.37 36.38
C ALA A 244 8.56 -7.23 35.05
N VAL A 245 7.94 -6.54 34.09
CA VAL A 245 8.52 -6.28 32.77
C VAL A 245 9.42 -5.05 32.90
N VAL A 246 10.71 -5.28 33.12
CA VAL A 246 11.70 -4.21 33.33
C VAL A 246 12.62 -4.12 32.10
N PRO A 247 12.48 -3.08 31.25
CA PRO A 247 13.38 -2.86 30.14
C PRO A 247 14.75 -2.40 30.65
N LYS A 248 15.82 -2.98 30.13
CA LYS A 248 17.21 -2.61 30.41
C LYS A 248 17.88 -2.16 29.12
N SER A 249 18.61 -1.05 29.15
CA SER A 249 19.51 -0.67 28.06
C SER A 249 20.78 -1.50 28.17
N ASP A 250 20.98 -2.45 27.25
CA ASP A 250 22.12 -3.34 27.26
C ASP A 250 22.76 -3.37 25.86
N LYS A 251 23.98 -2.82 25.75
CA LYS A 251 24.71 -2.74 24.48
C LYS A 251 25.06 -4.11 23.91
N SER A 252 25.11 -5.17 24.72
CA SER A 252 25.27 -6.54 24.21
C SER A 252 24.09 -6.99 23.35
N LEU A 253 22.96 -6.26 23.40
CA LEU A 253 21.81 -6.46 22.54
C LEU A 253 21.99 -5.90 21.11
N LEU A 254 23.08 -5.17 20.83
CA LEU A 254 23.40 -4.55 19.55
C LEU A 254 24.41 -5.34 18.68
N ASP A 255 25.06 -6.38 19.23
CA ASP A 255 26.03 -7.18 18.47
C ASP A 255 25.31 -8.03 17.41
N ASP A 256 25.22 -7.48 16.19
CA ASP A 256 24.93 -8.20 14.94
C ASP A 256 26.24 -8.63 14.23
N ALA A 257 27.41 -8.31 14.79
CA ALA A 257 28.70 -8.40 14.07
C ALA A 257 29.43 -9.77 14.12
N SER A 258 28.96 -10.75 14.90
CA SER A 258 29.72 -11.99 15.13
C SER A 258 29.19 -13.24 14.43
N GLU A 259 28.09 -13.17 13.68
CA GLU A 259 27.51 -14.32 12.96
C GLU A 259 27.60 -14.22 11.42
N GLU A 260 28.06 -13.10 10.85
CA GLU A 260 28.15 -12.89 9.38
C GLU A 260 29.50 -13.30 8.75
N ALA A 261 30.44 -13.85 9.53
CA ALA A 261 31.84 -13.96 9.08
C ALA A 261 32.28 -15.31 8.46
N ASP A 262 31.50 -16.40 8.50
CA ASP A 262 32.09 -17.73 8.31
C ASP A 262 31.57 -18.61 7.16
N GLU A 263 30.73 -18.12 6.24
CA GLU A 263 30.44 -18.85 4.99
C GLU A 263 30.39 -17.92 3.78
N SER A 264 31.54 -17.34 3.42
CA SER A 264 31.77 -16.84 2.07
C SER A 264 32.12 -18.01 1.15
N GLU A 265 31.14 -18.87 0.85
CA GLU A 265 31.21 -19.73 -0.33
C GLU A 265 30.54 -19.02 -1.51
N ASP A 266 31.41 -18.60 -2.43
CA ASP A 266 31.24 -18.39 -3.86
C ASP A 266 29.80 -18.58 -4.40
N THR A 267 28.94 -17.60 -4.14
CA THR A 267 27.73 -17.39 -4.93
C THR A 267 27.88 -16.06 -5.62
N ALA A 268 28.02 -16.15 -6.94
CA ALA A 268 28.01 -15.01 -7.84
C ALA A 268 26.95 -14.02 -7.39
N LYS A 269 27.38 -12.77 -7.12
CA LYS A 269 26.49 -11.62 -7.03
C LYS A 269 25.43 -11.79 -8.12
N PRO A 270 24.13 -11.74 -7.82
CA PRO A 270 23.17 -11.57 -8.88
C PRO A 270 23.55 -10.25 -9.53
N GLU A 271 24.13 -10.34 -10.72
CA GLU A 271 24.15 -9.24 -11.65
C GLU A 271 22.67 -8.90 -11.84
N ARG A 272 22.19 -7.93 -11.05
CA ARG A 272 21.23 -6.96 -11.56
C ARG A 272 21.69 -6.64 -12.98
N PRO A 273 20.80 -6.58 -13.98
CA PRO A 273 21.21 -5.96 -15.23
C PRO A 273 21.90 -4.66 -14.84
N LYS A 274 23.12 -4.46 -15.34
CA LYS A 274 23.86 -3.22 -15.18
C LYS A 274 23.02 -2.10 -15.80
N THR A 275 22.00 -1.62 -15.10
CA THR A 275 21.64 -0.22 -15.17
C THR A 275 22.83 0.49 -14.58
N ALA A 276 23.45 1.31 -15.43
CA ALA A 276 24.73 1.94 -15.21
C ALA A 276 24.93 2.42 -13.75
N THR A 277 26.05 2.02 -13.20
CA THR A 277 26.80 2.71 -12.16
C THR A 277 26.57 4.24 -12.22
N GLY A 278 26.09 4.83 -11.13
CA GLY A 278 26.16 6.28 -10.89
C GLY A 278 25.34 7.19 -11.80
N GLY A 279 24.42 6.65 -12.59
CA GLY A 279 23.52 7.44 -13.44
C GLY A 279 22.34 7.99 -12.65
N GLU A 280 22.00 9.26 -12.85
CA GLU A 280 20.75 9.84 -12.39
C GLU A 280 19.56 9.11 -13.04
N LEU A 281 18.46 8.94 -12.31
CA LEU A 281 17.22 8.37 -12.87
C LEU A 281 16.77 9.27 -14.02
N ASP A 282 16.69 8.69 -15.21
CA ASP A 282 16.27 9.37 -16.44
C ASP A 282 14.75 9.35 -16.60
N ASP A 283 14.25 10.08 -17.60
CA ASP A 283 12.83 10.23 -17.83
C ASP A 283 12.13 8.89 -18.17
N SER A 284 12.85 7.99 -18.85
CA SER A 284 12.37 6.64 -19.19
C SER A 284 12.18 5.76 -17.94
N SER A 285 13.07 5.88 -16.96
CA SER A 285 12.92 5.20 -15.66
C SER A 285 11.71 5.74 -14.89
N LEU A 286 11.48 7.06 -14.92
CA LEU A 286 10.31 7.66 -14.28
C LEU A 286 9.00 7.20 -14.93
N GLU A 287 8.96 7.14 -16.25
CA GLU A 287 7.84 6.60 -17.02
C GLU A 287 7.56 5.13 -16.62
N ALA A 288 8.59 4.29 -16.55
CA ALA A 288 8.44 2.90 -16.15
C ALA A 288 7.82 2.72 -14.73
N ILE A 289 8.13 3.63 -13.80
CA ILE A 289 7.68 3.58 -12.41
C ILE A 289 6.27 4.18 -12.24
N PHE A 290 6.04 5.34 -12.85
CA PHE A 290 4.89 6.19 -12.55
C PHE A 290 3.84 6.28 -13.64
N ASP A 291 4.19 5.98 -14.90
CA ASP A 291 3.19 6.00 -15.94
C ASP A 291 2.16 4.89 -15.72
N VAL A 292 0.90 5.27 -15.91
CA VAL A 292 -0.24 4.37 -15.83
C VAL A 292 -1.06 4.63 -17.07
N PRO A 293 -0.85 3.89 -18.16
CA PRO A 293 -1.61 4.11 -19.38
C PRO A 293 -3.11 4.11 -19.09
N PHE A 294 -3.85 4.95 -19.80
CA PHE A 294 -5.30 4.89 -19.76
C PHE A 294 -5.76 3.48 -20.17
N ALA A 295 -6.85 2.99 -19.57
CA ALA A 295 -7.45 1.75 -20.03
C ALA A 295 -7.81 1.88 -21.52
N ASP A 296 -7.47 0.87 -22.33
CA ASP A 296 -7.50 0.90 -23.81
C ASP A 296 -8.63 1.76 -24.39
N ASP A 297 -8.23 2.71 -25.23
CA ASP A 297 -9.05 3.80 -25.75
C ASP A 297 -10.26 3.29 -26.59
N GLU A 298 -11.41 3.94 -26.34
CA GLU A 298 -12.60 3.99 -27.20
C GLU A 298 -12.94 2.72 -28.01
N ASP A 299 -13.33 1.63 -27.33
CA ASP A 299 -14.02 0.54 -28.02
C ASP A 299 -15.43 0.99 -28.44
N ASN A 300 -15.51 1.63 -29.61
CA ASN A 300 -16.77 2.11 -30.18
C ASN A 300 -17.80 0.99 -30.39
N SER A 301 -17.38 -0.27 -30.44
CA SER A 301 -18.32 -1.39 -30.48
C SER A 301 -19.13 -1.52 -29.18
N ALA A 302 -18.71 -0.87 -28.09
CA ALA A 302 -19.50 -0.74 -26.86
C ALA A 302 -20.85 -0.07 -27.09
N LEU A 303 -21.02 0.78 -28.13
CA LEU A 303 -22.32 1.35 -28.51
C LEU A 303 -23.35 0.27 -28.91
N LEU A 304 -22.89 -0.87 -29.42
CA LEU A 304 -23.73 -1.95 -29.94
C LEU A 304 -23.76 -3.17 -29.01
N LYS A 305 -22.61 -3.53 -28.41
CA LYS A 305 -22.43 -4.76 -27.61
C LYS A 305 -23.37 -4.85 -26.41
N TRP A 306 -23.75 -3.73 -25.80
CA TRP A 306 -24.55 -3.71 -24.58
C TRP A 306 -26.00 -4.18 -24.78
N ASN A 307 -26.57 -4.00 -25.98
CA ASN A 307 -27.99 -4.26 -26.24
C ASN A 307 -28.38 -5.74 -26.06
N SER A 308 -27.48 -6.68 -26.36
CA SER A 308 -27.75 -8.13 -26.32
C SER A 308 -27.40 -8.80 -25.00
N LYS A 309 -26.82 -8.07 -24.05
CA LYS A 309 -26.29 -8.59 -22.78
C LYS A 309 -27.31 -8.58 -21.66
N SER A 310 -27.21 -9.49 -20.69
CA SER A 310 -28.07 -9.48 -19.49
C SER A 310 -27.74 -8.27 -18.60
N VAL A 311 -28.60 -7.94 -17.63
CA VAL A 311 -28.33 -6.77 -16.75
C VAL A 311 -27.14 -7.03 -15.84
N GLU A 312 -26.97 -8.28 -15.42
CA GLU A 312 -25.84 -8.79 -14.67
C GLU A 312 -24.54 -8.57 -15.47
N ASP A 313 -24.48 -9.05 -16.72
CA ASP A 313 -23.31 -8.84 -17.60
C ASP A 313 -23.05 -7.34 -17.84
N LEU A 314 -24.10 -6.52 -17.93
CA LEU A 314 -23.94 -5.09 -18.16
C LEU A 314 -23.13 -4.41 -17.05
N ILE A 315 -23.29 -4.89 -15.82
CA ILE A 315 -22.68 -4.33 -14.60
C ILE A 315 -21.36 -5.05 -14.29
N ASP A 316 -21.38 -6.38 -14.27
CA ASP A 316 -20.27 -7.21 -13.79
C ASP A 316 -19.16 -7.39 -14.84
N ASP A 317 -19.51 -7.54 -16.13
CA ASP A 317 -18.53 -7.66 -17.23
C ASP A 317 -18.02 -6.30 -17.74
N GLY A 318 -18.40 -5.20 -17.10
CA GLY A 318 -17.87 -3.86 -17.40
C GLY A 318 -18.40 -3.22 -18.68
N HIS A 319 -19.50 -3.70 -19.26
CA HIS A 319 -20.13 -3.08 -20.44
C HIS A 319 -20.67 -1.67 -20.15
N ALA A 320 -21.26 -1.45 -18.98
CA ALA A 320 -21.70 -0.12 -18.55
C ALA A 320 -20.52 0.85 -18.42
N ALA A 321 -19.42 0.40 -17.80
CA ALA A 321 -18.19 1.19 -17.71
C ALA A 321 -17.63 1.52 -19.11
N ALA A 322 -17.62 0.57 -20.04
CA ALA A 322 -17.18 0.81 -21.42
C ALA A 322 -18.04 1.87 -22.13
N LEU A 323 -19.35 1.84 -21.94
CA LEU A 323 -20.26 2.83 -22.52
C LEU A 323 -20.05 4.22 -21.89
N ILE A 324 -19.82 4.30 -20.59
CA ILE A 324 -19.51 5.55 -19.88
C ILE A 324 -18.20 6.16 -20.40
N ARG A 325 -17.16 5.34 -20.66
CA ARG A 325 -15.88 5.83 -21.21
C ARG A 325 -16.02 6.56 -22.54
N LEU A 326 -17.00 6.19 -23.38
CA LEU A 326 -17.23 6.87 -24.66
C LEU A 326 -17.63 8.34 -24.53
N LEU A 327 -17.99 8.81 -23.33
CA LEU A 327 -18.17 10.24 -23.05
C LEU A 327 -16.86 11.05 -23.13
N TRP A 328 -15.71 10.38 -23.07
CA TRP A 328 -14.39 10.98 -23.32
C TRP A 328 -14.04 11.12 -24.80
N SER A 329 -14.83 10.53 -25.71
CA SER A 329 -14.49 10.54 -27.13
C SER A 329 -14.33 11.95 -27.66
N GLU A 330 -13.36 12.17 -28.56
CA GLU A 330 -13.21 13.45 -29.26
C GLU A 330 -14.38 13.71 -30.23
N HIS A 331 -15.08 12.65 -30.65
CA HIS A 331 -16.18 12.74 -31.62
C HIS A 331 -17.53 13.02 -30.95
N ALA A 332 -18.17 14.13 -31.32
CA ALA A 332 -19.47 14.54 -30.76
C ALA A 332 -20.59 13.52 -31.00
N SER A 333 -20.61 12.85 -32.16
CA SER A 333 -21.61 11.82 -32.48
C SER A 333 -21.53 10.64 -31.51
N ILE A 334 -20.30 10.17 -31.22
CA ILE A 334 -20.05 9.07 -30.30
C ILE A 334 -20.52 9.44 -28.88
N ARG A 335 -20.16 10.64 -28.41
CA ARG A 335 -20.59 11.10 -27.07
C ARG A 335 -22.11 11.24 -26.95
N GLN A 336 -22.78 11.79 -27.97
CA GLN A 336 -24.24 11.97 -27.96
C GLN A 336 -24.97 10.62 -28.01
N GLU A 337 -24.48 9.67 -28.82
CA GLU A 337 -25.02 8.33 -28.88
C GLU A 337 -24.76 7.56 -27.57
N ALA A 338 -23.55 7.65 -27.01
CA ALA A 338 -23.21 7.08 -25.72
C ALA A 338 -24.13 7.60 -24.62
N LEU A 339 -24.35 8.92 -24.54
CA LEU A 339 -25.27 9.52 -23.58
C LEU A 339 -26.70 8.97 -23.71
N THR A 340 -27.18 8.83 -24.95
CA THR A 340 -28.50 8.27 -25.24
C THR A 340 -28.58 6.80 -24.80
N ASN A 341 -27.55 6.02 -25.07
CA ASN A 341 -27.47 4.61 -24.69
C ASN A 341 -27.33 4.45 -23.16
N ILE A 342 -26.62 5.33 -22.47
CA ILE A 342 -26.55 5.37 -21.00
C ILE A 342 -27.94 5.56 -20.40
N MET A 343 -28.75 6.48 -20.94
CA MET A 343 -30.13 6.67 -20.48
C MET A 343 -31.01 5.45 -20.72
N LYS A 344 -30.89 4.80 -21.90
CA LYS A 344 -31.62 3.56 -22.20
C LYS A 344 -31.20 2.41 -21.29
N MET A 345 -29.90 2.28 -21.04
CA MET A 345 -29.34 1.30 -20.11
C MET A 345 -29.85 1.53 -18.68
N ALA A 346 -29.88 2.79 -18.22
CA ALA A 346 -30.42 3.14 -16.92
C ALA A 346 -31.89 2.70 -16.80
N ALA A 347 -32.73 2.98 -17.80
CA ALA A 347 -34.12 2.54 -17.81
C ALA A 347 -34.25 1.01 -17.74
N ARG A 348 -33.45 0.29 -18.53
CA ARG A 348 -33.41 -1.17 -18.51
C ARG A 348 -32.98 -1.76 -17.17
N ILE A 349 -31.98 -1.17 -16.52
CA ILE A 349 -31.52 -1.59 -15.19
C ILE A 349 -32.64 -1.37 -14.16
N LYS A 350 -33.33 -0.23 -14.21
CA LYS A 350 -34.44 0.09 -13.29
C LYS A 350 -35.59 -0.93 -13.36
N GLU A 351 -35.91 -1.40 -14.56
CA GLU A 351 -36.97 -2.38 -14.81
C GLU A 351 -36.56 -3.82 -14.43
N SER A 352 -35.28 -4.05 -14.15
CA SER A 352 -34.76 -5.38 -13.83
C SER A 352 -35.06 -5.82 -12.39
N SER A 353 -34.67 -7.06 -12.07
CA SER A 353 -34.66 -7.62 -10.72
C SER A 353 -33.29 -7.54 -10.03
N TYR A 354 -32.32 -6.80 -10.60
CA TYR A 354 -30.99 -6.65 -10.00
C TYR A 354 -31.10 -5.94 -8.64
N GLU A 355 -30.35 -6.41 -7.64
CA GLU A 355 -30.50 -5.95 -6.24
C GLU A 355 -30.22 -4.44 -6.11
N GLU A 356 -29.13 -3.96 -6.70
CA GLU A 356 -28.65 -2.57 -6.61
C GLU A 356 -29.15 -1.68 -7.76
N LYS A 357 -30.29 -2.06 -8.36
CA LYS A 357 -30.80 -1.41 -9.58
C LYS A 357 -31.12 0.07 -9.40
N ASP A 358 -31.61 0.48 -8.23
CA ASP A 358 -32.06 1.86 -8.00
C ASP A 358 -30.86 2.80 -7.86
N GLN A 359 -29.81 2.34 -7.18
CA GLN A 359 -28.55 3.05 -6.97
C GLN A 359 -27.81 3.21 -8.30
N ILE A 360 -27.71 2.13 -9.09
CA ILE A 360 -27.05 2.18 -10.41
C ILE A 360 -27.87 3.01 -11.39
N TRP A 361 -29.21 2.88 -11.39
CA TRP A 361 -30.08 3.74 -12.18
C TRP A 361 -29.88 5.23 -11.84
N LEU A 362 -29.79 5.56 -10.55
CA LEU A 362 -29.55 6.92 -10.08
C LEU A 362 -28.19 7.44 -10.57
N LEU A 363 -27.12 6.67 -10.38
CA LEU A 363 -25.77 7.00 -10.85
C LEU A 363 -25.75 7.34 -12.35
N LEU A 364 -26.33 6.47 -13.18
CA LEU A 364 -26.37 6.66 -14.64
C LEU A 364 -27.23 7.86 -15.04
N SER A 365 -28.34 8.10 -14.33
CA SER A 365 -29.23 9.23 -14.59
C SER A 365 -28.58 10.57 -14.24
N GLU A 366 -27.89 10.65 -13.10
CA GLU A 366 -27.16 11.86 -12.68
C GLU A 366 -25.96 12.14 -13.58
N LEU A 367 -25.21 11.11 -13.98
CA LEU A 367 -24.16 11.24 -14.98
C LEU A 367 -24.74 11.80 -16.29
N ALA A 368 -25.85 11.23 -16.76
CA ALA A 368 -26.46 11.65 -18.01
C ALA A 368 -26.93 13.11 -17.96
N GLU A 369 -27.55 13.53 -16.85
CA GLU A 369 -27.99 14.91 -16.68
C GLU A 369 -26.80 15.87 -16.57
N SER A 370 -25.74 15.49 -15.85
CA SER A 370 -24.51 16.28 -15.71
C SER A 370 -23.75 16.43 -17.03
N ALA A 371 -23.77 15.40 -17.88
CA ALA A 371 -23.08 15.39 -19.16
C ALA A 371 -23.87 16.04 -20.30
N ARG A 372 -25.19 16.22 -20.16
CA ARG A 372 -26.11 16.65 -21.23
C ARG A 372 -25.65 17.89 -21.99
N ALA A 373 -25.20 18.92 -21.28
CA ALA A 373 -24.73 20.17 -21.90
C ALA A 373 -23.27 20.11 -22.38
N LEU A 374 -22.50 19.12 -21.91
CA LEU A 374 -21.07 18.99 -22.16
C LEU A 374 -20.79 18.20 -23.44
N VAL A 375 -21.55 17.13 -23.71
CA VAL A 375 -21.32 16.23 -24.87
C VAL A 375 -21.30 16.96 -26.21
N ALA A 376 -22.04 18.06 -26.34
CA ALA A 376 -22.08 18.88 -27.57
C ALA A 376 -20.90 19.83 -27.71
N ARG A 377 -20.22 20.19 -26.61
CA ARG A 377 -19.15 21.20 -26.58
C ARG A 377 -17.75 20.59 -26.70
N GLY A 378 -17.58 19.37 -26.22
CA GLY A 378 -16.31 18.66 -26.21
C GLY A 378 -16.42 17.38 -25.37
N PRO A 379 -15.28 16.69 -25.13
CA PRO A 379 -15.21 15.63 -24.15
C PRO A 379 -15.81 16.04 -22.81
N VAL A 380 -16.55 15.14 -22.18
CA VAL A 380 -17.11 15.38 -20.84
C VAL A 380 -15.96 15.48 -19.84
N ALA A 381 -16.08 16.39 -18.86
CA ALA A 381 -15.06 16.61 -17.84
C ALA A 381 -14.61 15.29 -17.19
N SER A 382 -13.31 15.02 -17.22
CA SER A 382 -12.79 13.70 -16.86
C SER A 382 -13.07 13.27 -15.43
N PRO A 383 -13.08 14.18 -14.43
CA PRO A 383 -13.49 13.82 -13.08
C PRO A 383 -14.93 13.30 -12.97
N LEU A 384 -15.85 13.66 -13.86
CA LEU A 384 -17.23 13.16 -13.82
C LEU A 384 -17.33 11.72 -14.35
N VAL A 385 -16.70 11.47 -15.49
CA VAL A 385 -16.70 10.15 -16.14
C VAL A 385 -15.92 9.14 -15.30
N ALA A 386 -14.72 9.51 -14.81
CA ALA A 386 -13.93 8.65 -13.95
C ALA A 386 -14.63 8.34 -12.61
N PHE A 387 -15.37 9.31 -12.05
CA PHE A 387 -16.18 9.08 -10.85
C PHE A 387 -17.29 8.07 -11.12
N ALA A 388 -18.02 8.22 -12.22
CA ALA A 388 -19.11 7.31 -12.53
C ALA A 388 -18.65 5.87 -12.72
N ILE A 389 -17.51 5.65 -13.39
CA ILE A 389 -16.92 4.32 -13.54
C ILE A 389 -16.51 3.76 -12.18
N ALA A 390 -15.79 4.53 -11.37
CA ALA A 390 -15.32 4.09 -10.07
C ALA A 390 -16.47 3.86 -9.08
N ALA A 391 -17.54 4.67 -9.14
CA ALA A 391 -18.73 4.54 -8.31
C ALA A 391 -19.57 3.32 -8.72
N LEU A 392 -19.61 2.97 -10.00
CA LEU A 392 -20.28 1.74 -10.46
C LEU A 392 -19.66 0.49 -9.82
N ASP A 393 -18.32 0.42 -9.76
CA ASP A 393 -17.60 -0.68 -9.09
C ASP A 393 -17.88 -0.73 -7.57
N VAL A 394 -18.17 0.41 -6.95
CA VAL A 394 -18.59 0.47 -5.54
C VAL A 394 -20.02 -0.03 -5.37
N LEU A 395 -20.95 0.42 -6.22
CA LEU A 395 -22.37 0.10 -6.09
C LEU A 395 -22.69 -1.37 -6.37
N ARG A 396 -21.94 -2.04 -7.25
CA ARG A 396 -22.11 -3.49 -7.48
C ARG A 396 -21.72 -4.35 -6.27
N ASN A 397 -21.07 -3.77 -5.26
CA ASN A 397 -20.64 -4.48 -4.06
C ASN A 397 -21.12 -3.74 -2.79
N PRO A 398 -22.25 -4.15 -2.21
CA PRO A 398 -22.79 -3.57 -0.97
C PRO A 398 -21.83 -3.61 0.23
N LEU A 399 -20.83 -4.51 0.20
CA LEU A 399 -19.80 -4.64 1.24
C LEU A 399 -18.58 -3.73 1.01
N HIS A 400 -18.59 -2.92 -0.05
CA HIS A 400 -17.51 -1.97 -0.32
C HIS A 400 -17.51 -0.83 0.71
N CYS A 401 -16.34 -0.47 1.25
CA CYS A 401 -16.23 0.54 2.34
C CYS A 401 -16.75 1.93 1.97
N LEU A 402 -16.82 2.25 0.68
CA LEU A 402 -17.39 3.50 0.15
C LEU A 402 -18.88 3.43 -0.20
N TYR A 403 -19.53 2.26 -0.06
CA TYR A 403 -20.91 2.06 -0.51
C TYR A 403 -21.87 3.07 0.13
N ALA A 404 -21.78 3.29 1.45
CA ALA A 404 -22.60 4.27 2.16
C ALA A 404 -22.33 5.72 1.70
N LYS A 405 -21.05 6.08 1.49
CA LYS A 405 -20.63 7.41 1.03
C LYS A 405 -21.10 7.73 -0.38
N VAL A 406 -20.98 6.77 -1.31
CA VAL A 406 -21.44 6.94 -2.70
C VAL A 406 -22.96 7.14 -2.71
N ASN A 407 -23.73 6.31 -1.99
CA ASN A 407 -25.18 6.48 -1.89
C ASN A 407 -25.58 7.82 -1.25
N THR A 408 -24.88 8.24 -0.19
CA THR A 408 -25.10 9.55 0.43
C THR A 408 -24.79 10.69 -0.53
N PHE A 409 -23.78 10.54 -1.41
CA PHE A 409 -23.47 11.54 -2.41
C PHE A 409 -24.54 11.63 -3.50
N LEU A 410 -24.99 10.49 -4.03
CA LEU A 410 -26.02 10.43 -5.09
C LEU A 410 -27.39 10.95 -4.62
N THR A 411 -27.64 11.05 -3.31
CA THR A 411 -28.90 11.62 -2.80
C THR A 411 -28.85 13.14 -2.61
N ARG A 412 -27.71 13.80 -2.87
CA ARG A 412 -27.54 15.26 -2.67
C ARG A 412 -28.16 16.11 -3.77
N GLY A 413 -28.24 15.60 -4.99
CA GLY A 413 -28.88 16.31 -6.08
C GLY A 413 -28.49 15.80 -7.46
N PRO A 414 -29.34 16.07 -8.46
CA PRO A 414 -29.33 15.35 -9.74
C PRO A 414 -28.22 15.77 -10.71
N VAL A 415 -27.38 16.75 -10.35
CA VAL A 415 -26.38 17.34 -11.26
C VAL A 415 -25.04 17.52 -10.54
N TRP A 416 -24.00 16.95 -11.11
CA TRP A 416 -22.61 17.12 -10.69
C TRP A 416 -21.98 18.29 -11.45
N GLN A 417 -21.28 19.15 -10.71
CA GLN A 417 -20.66 20.33 -11.30
C GLN A 417 -19.33 19.95 -11.99
N ALA A 418 -19.17 20.36 -13.25
CA ALA A 418 -17.98 20.07 -14.05
C ALA A 418 -16.69 20.74 -13.52
N ASP A 419 -16.80 21.78 -12.70
CA ASP A 419 -15.68 22.45 -12.03
C ASP A 419 -15.30 21.81 -10.68
N LYS A 420 -15.88 20.66 -10.34
CA LYS A 420 -15.65 19.94 -9.10
C LYS A 420 -15.22 18.50 -9.37
N VAL A 421 -14.59 17.94 -8.34
CA VAL A 421 -14.26 16.52 -8.27
C VAL A 421 -15.27 15.87 -7.34
N PRO A 422 -16.22 15.06 -7.86
CA PRO A 422 -17.17 14.29 -7.05
C PRO A 422 -16.51 13.53 -5.89
N LEU A 423 -17.19 13.53 -4.73
CA LEU A 423 -16.83 12.79 -3.51
C LEU A 423 -15.46 13.08 -2.86
N ALA A 424 -14.55 13.79 -3.53
CA ALA A 424 -13.18 14.01 -3.05
C ALA A 424 -13.11 14.74 -1.71
N HIS A 425 -14.02 15.69 -1.47
CA HIS A 425 -14.08 16.41 -0.20
C HIS A 425 -14.51 15.47 0.95
N ASP A 426 -15.50 14.61 0.70
CA ASP A 426 -16.04 13.68 1.70
C ASP A 426 -15.04 12.59 2.09
N ILE A 427 -14.12 12.24 1.19
CA ILE A 427 -13.06 11.27 1.46
C ILE A 427 -11.88 11.93 2.19
N LEU A 428 -11.43 13.11 1.76
CA LEU A 428 -10.23 13.75 2.34
C LEU A 428 -10.48 14.46 3.66
N HIS A 429 -11.70 14.99 3.85
CA HIS A 429 -12.03 15.81 5.02
C HIS A 429 -13.20 15.25 5.83
N GLY A 430 -13.90 14.24 5.33
CA GLY A 430 -14.97 13.55 6.05
C GLY A 430 -14.43 12.38 6.87
N ALA A 431 -15.18 12.00 7.90
CA ALA A 431 -14.94 10.74 8.62
C ALA A 431 -15.09 9.55 7.65
N PRO A 432 -14.28 8.49 7.76
CA PRO A 432 -14.45 7.28 6.97
C PRO A 432 -15.81 6.64 7.27
N SER A 433 -16.37 5.91 6.31
CA SER A 433 -17.69 5.27 6.47
C SER A 433 -17.63 4.14 7.50
N ASP A 434 -16.52 3.39 7.46
CA ASP A 434 -16.19 2.33 8.40
C ASP A 434 -14.90 2.69 9.14
N ASP A 435 -14.79 2.24 10.39
CA ASP A 435 -13.57 2.39 11.19
C ASP A 435 -12.34 1.80 10.46
N ASP A 436 -11.19 2.44 10.63
CA ASP A 436 -9.90 2.05 10.04
C ASP A 436 -9.84 1.99 8.50
N ARG A 437 -10.86 2.47 7.77
CA ARG A 437 -10.87 2.42 6.29
C ARG A 437 -10.34 3.67 5.60
N TYR A 438 -9.95 4.71 6.33
CA TYR A 438 -9.48 5.99 5.76
C TYR A 438 -8.46 5.81 4.61
N TYR A 439 -7.39 5.04 4.82
CA TYR A 439 -6.37 4.81 3.79
C TYR A 439 -6.88 4.02 2.58
N THR A 440 -7.90 3.17 2.78
CA THR A 440 -8.57 2.44 1.69
C THR A 440 -9.39 3.41 0.84
N GLU A 441 -10.15 4.31 1.48
CA GLU A 441 -10.91 5.36 0.79
C GLU A 441 -10.00 6.32 0.04
N VAL A 442 -8.89 6.76 0.66
CA VAL A 442 -7.87 7.59 0.02
C VAL A 442 -7.23 6.87 -1.18
N SER A 443 -6.96 5.56 -1.07
CA SER A 443 -6.43 4.78 -2.19
C SER A 443 -7.38 4.78 -3.39
N TRP A 444 -8.69 4.63 -3.15
CA TRP A 444 -9.72 4.70 -4.18
C TRP A 444 -9.77 6.10 -4.79
N LEU A 445 -9.74 7.16 -3.97
CA LEU A 445 -9.72 8.54 -4.44
C LEU A 445 -8.51 8.82 -5.33
N LEU A 446 -7.30 8.43 -4.93
CA LEU A 446 -6.08 8.67 -5.72
C LEU A 446 -6.13 7.93 -7.07
N ALA A 447 -6.70 6.73 -7.13
CA ALA A 447 -6.89 6.02 -8.39
C ALA A 447 -7.87 6.76 -9.31
N TYR A 448 -8.98 7.22 -8.75
CA TYR A 448 -9.98 8.02 -9.45
C TYR A 448 -9.42 9.36 -9.94
N LEU A 449 -8.68 10.10 -9.11
CA LEU A 449 -8.04 11.37 -9.49
C LEU A 449 -7.02 11.19 -10.62
N LEU A 450 -6.28 10.07 -10.60
CA LEU A 450 -5.32 9.75 -11.65
C LEU A 450 -6.01 9.53 -13.00
N GLU A 451 -7.10 8.76 -13.02
CA GLU A 451 -7.90 8.52 -14.22
C GLU A 451 -8.62 9.80 -14.70
N GLY A 452 -9.03 10.65 -13.76
CA GLY A 452 -9.72 11.91 -14.02
C GLY A 452 -8.83 13.08 -14.47
N LEU A 453 -7.52 12.89 -14.62
CA LEU A 453 -6.58 13.92 -15.06
C LEU A 453 -6.05 13.60 -16.46
N ARG A 454 -6.84 13.93 -17.51
CA ARG A 454 -6.53 13.57 -18.90
C ARG A 454 -6.00 14.73 -19.72
N GLY A 455 -6.50 15.94 -19.49
CA GLY A 455 -6.11 17.11 -20.30
C GLY A 455 -6.12 18.44 -19.55
N PRO A 456 -5.85 19.55 -20.26
CA PRO A 456 -5.70 20.88 -19.65
C PRO A 456 -6.97 21.39 -18.96
N ALA A 457 -8.15 21.00 -19.46
CA ALA A 457 -9.42 21.33 -18.82
C ALA A 457 -9.55 20.68 -17.43
N ASP A 458 -9.10 19.43 -17.28
CA ASP A 458 -9.11 18.71 -16.01
C ASP A 458 -8.08 19.31 -15.04
N LEU A 459 -6.90 19.66 -15.55
CA LEU A 459 -5.88 20.38 -14.78
C LEU A 459 -6.44 21.69 -14.19
N ALA A 460 -7.28 22.41 -14.95
CA ALA A 460 -7.93 23.63 -14.46
C ALA A 460 -8.89 23.35 -13.29
N VAL A 461 -9.61 22.23 -13.29
CA VAL A 461 -10.46 21.79 -12.17
C VAL A 461 -9.62 21.54 -10.92
N PHE A 462 -8.50 20.83 -11.06
CA PHE A 462 -7.57 20.58 -9.97
C PHE A 462 -6.97 21.87 -9.42
N HIS A 463 -6.64 22.81 -10.31
CA HIS A 463 -6.10 24.10 -9.94
C HIS A 463 -7.11 24.96 -9.17
N GLN A 464 -8.32 25.16 -9.70
CA GLN A 464 -9.32 26.06 -9.11
C GLN A 464 -9.74 25.67 -7.69
N LYS A 465 -9.79 24.37 -7.39
CA LYS A 465 -10.17 23.85 -6.06
C LYS A 465 -8.97 23.44 -5.20
N LYS A 466 -7.75 23.70 -5.67
CA LYS A 466 -6.49 23.39 -4.98
C LYS A 466 -6.34 21.90 -4.60
N TRP A 467 -6.78 21.00 -5.48
CA TRP A 467 -6.70 19.56 -5.21
C TRP A 467 -5.27 19.06 -5.09
N PHE A 468 -4.33 19.63 -5.85
CA PHE A 468 -2.91 19.28 -5.72
C PHE A 468 -2.35 19.58 -4.31
N GLU A 469 -2.64 20.74 -3.71
CA GLU A 469 -2.20 21.04 -2.33
C GLU A 469 -2.71 19.97 -1.36
N LYS A 470 -4.00 19.62 -1.46
CA LYS A 470 -4.65 18.64 -0.58
C LYS A 470 -4.06 17.24 -0.75
N VAL A 471 -3.81 16.82 -1.99
CA VAL A 471 -3.24 15.52 -2.31
C VAL A 471 -1.78 15.42 -1.84
N PHE A 472 -0.97 16.46 -2.07
CA PHE A 472 0.44 16.46 -1.64
C PHE A 472 0.60 16.61 -0.12
N ALA A 473 -0.34 17.27 0.55
CA ALA A 473 -0.38 17.32 2.01
C ALA A 473 -0.51 15.92 2.64
N LEU A 474 -1.16 14.96 1.98
CA LEU A 474 -1.24 13.57 2.48
C LEU A 474 0.15 12.94 2.63
N ALA A 475 1.08 13.26 1.72
CA ALA A 475 2.43 12.71 1.76
C ALA A 475 3.28 13.29 2.89
N ALA A 476 2.85 14.38 3.56
CA ALA A 476 3.48 14.85 4.78
C ALA A 476 3.24 13.90 5.98
N ASN A 477 2.19 13.07 5.93
CA ASN A 477 1.87 12.12 6.99
C ASN A 477 3.01 11.06 7.14
N PRO A 478 3.71 11.01 8.30
CA PRO A 478 4.77 10.04 8.55
C PRO A 478 4.29 8.60 8.44
N TYR A 479 3.03 8.35 8.79
CA TYR A 479 2.37 7.06 8.78
C TYR A 479 1.68 6.74 7.44
N LEU A 480 1.90 7.52 6.37
CA LEU A 480 1.37 7.14 5.06
C LEU A 480 2.17 5.98 4.48
N ARG A 481 1.48 4.88 4.12
CA ARG A 481 2.09 3.69 3.52
C ARG A 481 2.78 4.01 2.19
N ALA A 482 3.89 3.32 1.89
CA ALA A 482 4.67 3.52 0.66
C ALA A 482 3.80 3.45 -0.61
N ASN A 483 2.90 2.47 -0.73
CA ASN A 483 2.01 2.34 -1.89
C ASN A 483 1.13 3.58 -2.13
N LEU A 484 0.68 4.24 -1.06
CA LEU A 484 -0.11 5.46 -1.18
C LEU A 484 0.76 6.65 -1.55
N ARG A 485 2.00 6.73 -1.02
CA ARG A 485 2.99 7.70 -1.47
C ARG A 485 3.27 7.55 -2.97
N THR A 486 3.49 6.33 -3.45
CA THR A 486 3.66 6.05 -4.88
C THR A 486 2.45 6.50 -5.70
N ARG A 487 1.22 6.26 -5.24
CA ARG A 487 -0.01 6.74 -5.92
C ARG A 487 -0.09 8.27 -5.99
N ILE A 488 0.33 8.98 -4.95
CA ILE A 488 0.44 10.45 -4.97
C ILE A 488 1.44 10.90 -6.04
N LEU A 489 2.61 10.24 -6.09
CA LEU A 489 3.62 10.53 -7.11
C LEU A 489 3.15 10.19 -8.54
N ARG A 490 2.29 9.19 -8.72
CA ARG A 490 1.64 8.92 -10.01
C ARG A 490 0.72 10.06 -10.45
N VAL A 491 -0.06 10.64 -9.53
CA VAL A 491 -0.90 11.82 -9.84
C VAL A 491 -0.02 13.02 -10.21
N LEU A 492 1.09 13.22 -9.48
CA LEU A 492 2.09 14.25 -9.83
C LEU A 492 2.66 14.01 -11.24
N TYR A 493 3.14 12.80 -11.52
CA TYR A 493 3.71 12.46 -12.82
C TYR A 493 2.68 12.65 -13.94
N ARG A 494 1.44 12.19 -13.76
CA ARG A 494 0.34 12.44 -14.71
C ARG A 494 0.15 13.93 -15.00
N ALA A 495 0.18 14.77 -13.97
CA ALA A 495 0.05 16.21 -14.14
C ALA A 495 1.20 16.79 -14.97
N THR A 496 2.42 16.26 -14.87
CA THR A 496 3.54 16.70 -15.73
C THR A 496 3.39 16.30 -17.20
N CYS A 497 2.59 15.27 -17.50
CA CYS A 497 2.28 14.86 -18.88
C CYS A 497 1.21 15.75 -19.54
N VAL A 498 0.47 16.55 -18.76
CA VAL A 498 -0.57 17.45 -19.28
C VAL A 498 0.05 18.79 -19.65
N GLU A 499 -0.36 19.34 -20.80
CA GLU A 499 0.09 20.66 -21.25
C GLU A 499 -0.16 21.75 -20.18
N GLY A 500 0.89 22.52 -19.85
CA GLY A 500 0.84 23.55 -18.80
C GLY A 500 0.79 23.02 -17.36
N GLY A 501 0.80 21.69 -17.17
CA GLY A 501 0.77 21.03 -15.87
C GLY A 501 1.94 21.40 -14.98
N SER A 502 3.17 21.16 -15.45
CA SER A 502 4.40 21.45 -14.70
C SER A 502 4.54 22.94 -14.34
N THR A 503 4.21 23.84 -15.26
CA THR A 503 4.18 25.29 -15.01
C THR A 503 3.18 25.65 -13.91
N THR A 504 1.99 25.04 -13.92
CA THR A 504 0.96 25.27 -12.91
C THR A 504 1.41 24.74 -11.55
N LEU A 505 1.96 23.52 -11.49
CA LEU A 505 2.49 22.92 -10.27
C LEU A 505 3.63 23.76 -9.67
N ALA A 506 4.54 24.26 -10.50
CA ALA A 506 5.65 25.11 -10.05
C ALA A 506 5.17 26.46 -9.50
N THR A 507 4.35 27.19 -10.25
CA THR A 507 4.01 28.59 -9.93
C THR A 507 2.82 28.77 -8.98
N ARG A 508 1.95 27.76 -8.84
CA ARG A 508 0.72 27.84 -8.01
C ARG A 508 0.75 26.91 -6.81
N PHE A 509 1.49 25.81 -6.89
CA PHE A 509 1.47 24.75 -5.88
C PHE A 509 2.82 24.56 -5.16
N GLY A 510 3.86 25.30 -5.53
CA GLY A 510 5.17 25.21 -4.87
C GLY A 510 5.79 23.81 -4.97
N ILE A 511 5.56 23.11 -6.08
CA ILE A 511 5.92 21.68 -6.15
C ILE A 511 7.43 21.45 -6.07
N VAL A 512 8.24 22.39 -6.57
CA VAL A 512 9.70 22.26 -6.59
C VAL A 512 10.24 22.24 -5.16
N SER A 513 9.80 23.16 -4.31
CA SER A 513 10.21 23.21 -2.90
C SER A 513 9.64 22.03 -2.10
N TRP A 514 8.43 21.56 -2.45
CA TRP A 514 7.89 20.34 -1.84
C TRP A 514 8.74 19.11 -2.17
N LEU A 515 9.15 18.94 -3.44
CA LEU A 515 10.01 17.83 -3.88
C LEU A 515 11.39 17.89 -3.22
N GLU A 516 11.98 19.08 -3.12
CA GLU A 516 13.25 19.31 -2.42
C GLU A 516 13.16 18.94 -0.92
N ALA A 517 12.08 19.34 -0.25
CA ALA A 517 11.85 18.99 1.15
C ALA A 517 11.68 17.47 1.35
N GLN A 518 11.01 16.78 0.41
CA GLN A 518 10.90 15.32 0.46
C GLN A 518 12.25 14.65 0.19
N GLU A 519 13.00 15.11 -0.81
CA GLU A 519 14.35 14.62 -1.09
C GLU A 519 15.25 14.71 0.15
N ALA A 520 15.33 15.90 0.76
CA ALA A 520 16.14 16.12 1.96
C ALA A 520 15.75 15.19 3.13
N ARG A 521 14.45 14.90 3.28
CA ARG A 521 13.95 13.96 4.29
C ARG A 521 14.51 12.55 4.08
N TYR A 522 14.50 12.03 2.86
CA TYR A 522 14.98 10.67 2.58
C TYR A 522 16.51 10.58 2.57
N VAL A 523 17.21 11.66 2.20
CA VAL A 523 18.66 11.77 2.38
C VAL A 523 19.04 11.66 3.86
N ALA A 524 18.32 12.35 4.74
CA ALA A 524 18.57 12.30 6.18
C ALA A 524 18.34 10.91 6.79
N THR A 525 17.39 10.12 6.26
CA THR A 525 17.12 8.74 6.71
C THR A 525 18.02 7.70 6.03
N GLY A 526 18.90 8.10 5.12
CA GLY A 526 19.81 7.20 4.39
C GLY A 526 19.16 6.39 3.25
N ASP A 527 17.95 6.77 2.82
CA ASP A 527 17.23 6.08 1.73
C ASP A 527 17.50 6.78 0.38
N GLU A 528 18.71 6.57 -0.13
CA GLU A 528 19.22 7.29 -1.30
C GLU A 528 18.45 6.97 -2.59
N GLU A 529 17.88 5.77 -2.72
CA GLU A 529 17.10 5.37 -3.90
C GLU A 529 15.78 6.14 -3.98
N VAL A 530 15.09 6.32 -2.86
CA VAL A 530 13.88 7.13 -2.81
C VAL A 530 14.22 8.62 -3.01
N ALA A 531 15.33 9.10 -2.45
CA ALA A 531 15.79 10.48 -2.69
C ALA A 531 16.05 10.76 -4.18
N LYS A 532 16.68 9.82 -4.91
CA LYS A 532 16.90 9.94 -6.36
C LYS A 532 15.59 10.09 -7.14
N VAL A 533 14.53 9.39 -6.73
CA VAL A 533 13.20 9.50 -7.36
C VAL A 533 12.63 10.92 -7.23
N PHE A 534 12.72 11.53 -6.04
CA PHE A 534 12.29 12.92 -5.84
C PHE A 534 13.12 13.92 -6.65
N ARG A 535 14.44 13.72 -6.70
CA ARG A 535 15.35 14.54 -7.53
C ARG A 535 14.99 14.47 -9.01
N ALA A 536 14.74 13.27 -9.53
CA ALA A 536 14.36 13.06 -10.92
C ALA A 536 12.99 13.67 -11.25
N LEU A 537 12.00 13.53 -10.37
CA LEU A 537 10.71 14.21 -10.52
C LEU A 537 10.87 15.75 -10.53
N ARG A 538 11.74 16.29 -9.68
CA ARG A 538 12.03 17.73 -9.62
C ARG A 538 12.62 18.23 -10.94
N ARG A 539 13.55 17.47 -11.53
CA ARG A 539 14.10 17.73 -12.85
C ARG A 539 13.02 17.66 -13.94
N ARG A 540 12.20 16.61 -13.96
CA ARG A 540 11.11 16.47 -14.95
C ARG A 540 10.16 17.66 -14.91
N VAL A 541 9.76 18.13 -13.73
CA VAL A 541 8.93 19.33 -13.59
C VAL A 541 9.60 20.54 -14.24
N TRP A 542 10.90 20.72 -14.06
CA TRP A 542 11.63 21.82 -14.70
C TRP A 542 11.73 21.66 -16.22
N GLU A 543 11.98 20.45 -16.70
CA GLU A 543 12.15 20.18 -18.12
C GLU A 543 10.87 20.37 -18.92
N THR A 544 9.73 20.05 -18.30
CA THR A 544 8.39 20.11 -18.93
C THR A 544 7.63 21.40 -18.63
N CYS A 545 8.17 22.31 -17.82
CA CYS A 545 7.57 23.62 -17.56
C CYS A 545 8.01 24.68 -18.59
N ASP A 546 7.25 25.77 -18.62
CA ASP A 546 7.66 27.02 -19.26
C ASP A 546 8.79 27.68 -18.44
N ARG A 547 10.04 27.41 -18.83
CA ARG A 547 11.24 27.81 -18.09
C ARG A 547 11.42 29.31 -17.99
N GLU A 548 11.01 30.07 -19.00
CA GLU A 548 11.08 31.53 -18.99
C GLU A 548 10.15 32.06 -17.89
N ARG A 549 8.88 31.65 -17.93
CA ARG A 549 7.88 32.06 -16.95
C ARG A 549 8.21 31.61 -15.53
N VAL A 550 8.66 30.37 -15.35
CA VAL A 550 9.03 29.85 -14.01
C VAL A 550 10.32 30.51 -13.51
N GLY A 551 11.29 30.78 -14.39
CA GLY A 551 12.52 31.49 -14.08
C GLY A 551 12.26 32.93 -13.59
N GLU A 552 11.42 33.67 -14.30
CA GLU A 552 10.98 35.01 -13.90
C GLU A 552 10.23 34.99 -12.56
N TRP A 553 9.26 34.08 -12.43
CA TRP A 553 8.45 33.95 -11.21
C TRP A 553 9.30 33.62 -9.98
N SER A 554 10.27 32.72 -10.14
CA SER A 554 11.17 32.29 -9.05
C SER A 554 12.36 33.21 -8.82
N ARG A 555 12.55 34.25 -9.65
CA ARG A 555 13.76 35.10 -9.67
C ARG A 555 15.05 34.27 -9.73
N GLY A 556 15.03 33.17 -10.49
CA GLY A 556 16.14 32.22 -10.62
C GLY A 556 16.30 31.21 -9.48
N GLY A 557 15.46 31.25 -8.44
CA GLY A 557 15.55 30.33 -7.30
C GLY A 557 15.35 28.85 -7.65
N VAL A 558 14.49 28.55 -8.65
CA VAL A 558 14.28 27.17 -9.10
C VAL A 558 15.50 26.64 -9.86
N VAL A 559 16.20 27.50 -10.61
CA VAL A 559 17.45 27.12 -11.32
C VAL A 559 18.54 26.79 -10.31
N ALA A 560 18.73 27.63 -9.29
CA ALA A 560 19.70 27.39 -8.22
C ALA A 560 19.40 26.11 -7.43
N ALA A 561 18.13 25.79 -7.19
CA ALA A 561 17.73 24.56 -6.50
C ALA A 561 18.00 23.28 -7.32
N LEU A 562 18.11 23.37 -8.65
CA LEU A 562 18.39 22.22 -9.53
C LEU A 562 19.90 21.97 -9.73
N GLU A 563 20.72 23.00 -9.52
CA GLU A 563 22.18 22.94 -9.64
C GLU A 563 22.89 22.52 -8.34
N GLY A 564 22.16 22.50 -7.22
CA GLY A 564 22.59 21.97 -5.92
C GLY A 564 21.97 20.61 -5.63
#